data_AF-A0A851LV57-F1
#
_entry.id   AF-A0A851LV57-F1
#
_cell.length_a   1.000
_cell.length_b   1.000
_cell.length_c   1.000
_cell.angle_alpha   90.00
_cell.angle_beta   90.00
_cell.angle_gamma   90.00
#
_symmetry.space_group_name_H-M   'P 1'
#
loop_
_entity.id
_entity.type
_entity.pdbx_description
1 polymer ?
#
loop_
_entity_poly.entity_id
_entity_poly.type
_entity_poly.pdbx_seq_one_letter_code
_entity_poly.pdbx_strand_id
1 'polypeptide(L)'
;QRYVFFKTPKEVKPPEDLQDLGVRFLQPFVNLLSKGTYWWMNTFIKTAHKKPIDLKTIGKLPIAMRALTNYLRLNEAFEAQKTKRSSSPQGSRSIWRALCCAFGRPLLLSSTFRILADLLGFAGPLCISGIVHNVGKGNNTIRPQTKILGVFFISSQEFLSNAYVLAVLLFFALLLQRTFLQASYYVAIETGINLRGAI
;
A
#
# COMPACT_ATOMS: atom_id res chain seq x y z
N GLN A 1 3.27 -14.12 -20.31
CA GLN A 1 3.31 -15.04 -21.46
C GLN A 1 4.67 -15.14 -22.18
N ARG A 2 5.81 -14.73 -21.58
CA ARG A 2 7.13 -14.71 -22.25
C ARG A 2 8.02 -15.95 -22.04
N TYR A 3 7.51 -17.04 -21.46
CA TYR A 3 8.34 -18.16 -21.00
C TYR A 3 8.13 -19.50 -21.73
N VAL A 4 7.09 -19.65 -22.53
CA VAL A 4 6.65 -21.00 -22.97
C VAL A 4 7.19 -21.39 -24.36
N PHE A 5 7.44 -20.44 -25.27
CA PHE A 5 7.74 -20.76 -26.68
C PHE A 5 9.06 -20.17 -27.23
N PHE A 6 9.99 -19.73 -26.37
CA PHE A 6 11.29 -19.20 -26.81
C PHE A 6 12.43 -20.16 -26.48
N LYS A 7 13.31 -20.42 -27.47
CA LYS A 7 14.48 -21.32 -27.37
C LYS A 7 15.55 -20.86 -26.37
N THR A 8 15.53 -19.59 -25.97
CA THR A 8 16.43 -19.02 -24.96
C THR A 8 15.61 -18.20 -23.95
N PRO A 9 15.31 -18.75 -22.76
CA PRO A 9 14.64 -17.99 -21.71
C PRO A 9 15.56 -16.88 -21.21
N LYS A 10 15.01 -15.67 -21.05
CA LYS A 10 15.74 -14.56 -20.43
C LYS A 10 15.73 -14.77 -18.91
N GLU A 11 16.80 -15.36 -18.38
CA GLU A 11 17.01 -15.45 -16.93
C GLU A 11 17.23 -14.05 -16.35
N VAL A 12 16.35 -13.65 -15.44
CA VAL A 12 16.51 -12.40 -14.68
C VAL A 12 17.07 -12.78 -13.32
N LYS A 13 18.27 -12.29 -13.02
CA LYS A 13 18.88 -12.48 -11.69
C LYS A 13 18.07 -11.71 -10.64
N PRO A 14 17.93 -12.25 -9.41
CA PRO A 14 17.31 -11.52 -8.32
C PRO A 14 18.10 -10.23 -8.05
N PRO A 15 17.45 -9.16 -7.52
CA PRO A 15 18.10 -7.90 -7.20
C PRO A 15 19.36 -8.10 -6.35
N GLU A 16 20.42 -7.32 -6.61
CA GLU A 16 21.69 -7.40 -5.87
C GLU A 16 21.50 -7.20 -4.35
N ASP A 17 20.53 -6.37 -3.96
CA ASP A 17 20.10 -6.16 -2.57
C ASP A 17 19.66 -7.43 -1.84
N LEU A 18 19.01 -8.36 -2.56
CA LEU A 18 18.54 -9.63 -2.01
C LEU A 18 19.68 -10.66 -1.90
N GLN A 19 20.77 -10.45 -2.63
CA GLN A 19 21.93 -11.34 -2.64
C GLN A 19 22.93 -11.00 -1.51
N ASP A 20 22.87 -9.79 -0.95
CA ASP A 20 23.61 -9.43 0.26
C ASP A 20 22.91 -10.05 1.50
N LEU A 21 23.51 -11.11 2.04
CA LEU A 21 23.08 -11.82 3.25
C LEU A 21 22.90 -10.90 4.48
N GLY A 22 23.41 -9.66 4.43
CA GLY A 22 23.24 -8.66 5.47
C GLY A 22 21.90 -7.92 5.46
N VAL A 23 21.11 -7.97 4.37
CA VAL A 23 19.84 -7.22 4.27
C VAL A 23 18.72 -7.98 4.96
N ARG A 24 18.29 -7.48 6.13
CA ARG A 24 17.18 -8.06 6.92
C ARG A 24 15.88 -7.26 6.83
N PHE A 25 15.90 -6.13 6.15
CA PHE A 25 14.70 -5.36 5.83
C PHE A 25 14.20 -5.75 4.44
N LEU A 26 13.28 -6.72 4.39
CA LEU A 26 12.79 -7.31 3.13
C LEU A 26 11.54 -6.62 2.56
N GLN A 27 10.98 -5.64 3.25
CA GLN A 27 9.72 -4.97 2.87
C GLN A 27 9.63 -4.50 1.40
N PRO A 28 10.71 -4.06 0.72
CA PRO A 28 10.66 -3.71 -0.72
C PRO A 28 10.55 -4.91 -1.66
N PHE A 29 10.93 -6.10 -1.22
CA PHE A 29 11.14 -7.30 -2.05
C PHE A 29 10.07 -8.38 -1.88
N VAL A 30 9.11 -8.17 -0.99
CA VAL A 30 8.07 -9.15 -0.66
C VAL A 30 6.82 -8.97 -1.53
N ASN A 31 6.05 -10.04 -1.63
CA ASN A 31 4.74 -10.04 -2.29
C ASN A 31 3.79 -9.00 -1.65
N LEU A 32 2.81 -8.54 -2.42
CA LEU A 32 1.85 -7.51 -1.98
C LEU A 32 1.15 -7.87 -0.66
N LEU A 33 0.75 -9.14 -0.49
CA LEU A 33 0.11 -9.62 0.73
C LEU A 33 1.04 -9.50 1.95
N SER A 34 2.30 -9.91 1.79
CA SER A 34 3.31 -9.81 2.86
C SER A 34 3.70 -8.36 3.13
N LYS A 35 3.63 -7.47 2.12
CA LYS A 35 3.86 -6.03 2.29
C LYS A 35 2.75 -5.36 3.09
N GLY A 36 1.49 -5.76 2.84
CA GLY A 36 0.32 -5.21 3.52
C GLY A 36 0.11 -5.76 4.93
N THR A 37 0.42 -7.03 5.17
CA THR A 37 0.25 -7.70 6.47
C THR A 37 1.53 -7.76 7.30
N TYR A 38 2.65 -7.26 6.78
CA TYR A 38 3.98 -7.32 7.39
C TYR A 38 4.43 -8.75 7.76
N TRP A 39 4.03 -9.74 6.97
CA TRP A 39 4.28 -11.15 7.29
C TRP A 39 5.77 -11.49 7.46
N TRP A 40 6.64 -10.90 6.64
CA TRP A 40 8.10 -11.09 6.74
C TRP A 40 8.68 -10.66 8.10
N MET A 41 7.99 -9.77 8.82
CA MET A 41 8.43 -9.29 10.13
C MET A 41 8.22 -10.34 11.23
N ASN A 42 7.32 -11.31 11.03
CA ASN A 42 6.99 -12.33 12.04
C ASN A 42 8.20 -13.16 12.45
N THR A 43 9.07 -13.52 11.50
CA THR A 43 10.29 -14.28 11.78
C THR A 43 11.30 -13.45 12.58
N PHE A 44 11.40 -12.16 12.27
CA PHE A 44 12.24 -11.20 12.99
C PHE A 44 11.76 -11.01 14.44
N ILE A 45 10.47 -10.74 14.64
CA ILE A 45 9.88 -10.53 15.98
C ILE A 45 10.05 -11.77 16.86
N LYS A 46 9.77 -12.97 16.31
CA LYS A 46 9.97 -14.24 17.04
C LYS A 46 11.43 -14.45 17.46
N THR A 47 12.38 -13.99 16.65
CA THR A 47 13.81 -14.10 16.96
C THR A 47 14.23 -13.07 18.02
N ALA A 48 13.71 -11.84 17.94
CA ALA A 48 13.97 -10.77 18.90
C ALA A 48 13.48 -11.09 20.32
N HIS A 49 12.44 -11.91 20.46
CA HIS A 49 12.01 -12.41 21.78
C HIS A 49 13.04 -13.38 22.40
N LYS A 50 13.79 -14.12 21.57
CA LYS A 50 14.75 -15.13 22.05
C LYS A 50 16.15 -14.58 22.29
N LYS A 51 16.52 -13.51 21.57
CA LYS A 51 17.85 -12.90 21.64
C LYS A 51 17.70 -11.37 21.60
N PRO A 52 18.44 -10.62 22.44
CA PRO A 52 18.41 -9.16 22.40
C PRO A 52 18.84 -8.66 21.02
N ILE A 53 18.23 -7.54 20.59
CA ILE A 53 18.49 -6.94 19.29
C ILE A 53 19.81 -6.19 19.34
N ASP A 54 20.82 -6.71 18.64
CA ASP A 54 22.09 -6.02 18.40
C ASP A 54 22.08 -5.32 17.03
N LEU A 55 22.90 -4.29 16.85
CA LEU A 55 23.04 -3.57 15.57
C LEU A 55 23.37 -4.50 14.40
N LYS A 56 24.14 -5.57 14.66
CA LYS A 56 24.43 -6.63 13.68
C LYS A 56 23.19 -7.41 13.25
N THR A 57 22.19 -7.53 14.13
CA THR A 57 20.95 -8.29 13.88
C THR A 57 19.86 -7.50 13.15
N ILE A 58 19.95 -6.17 13.13
CA ILE A 58 19.08 -5.27 12.35
C ILE A 58 19.39 -5.38 10.85
N GLY A 59 20.65 -5.66 10.51
CA GLY A 59 21.11 -5.82 9.13
C GLY A 59 21.37 -4.50 8.41
N LYS A 60 21.77 -4.60 7.14
CA LYS A 60 21.96 -3.46 6.24
C LYS A 60 20.61 -3.00 5.68
N LEU A 61 20.47 -1.70 5.47
CA LEU A 61 19.35 -1.12 4.73
C LEU A 61 19.46 -1.43 3.22
N PRO A 62 18.34 -1.67 2.52
CA PRO A 62 18.35 -1.81 1.06
C PRO A 62 18.88 -0.56 0.36
N ILE A 63 19.45 -0.72 -0.84
CA ILE A 63 20.00 0.39 -1.64
C ILE A 63 18.97 1.50 -1.85
N ALA A 64 17.68 1.15 -2.01
CA ALA A 64 16.60 2.10 -2.21
C ALA A 64 16.35 3.05 -1.02
N MET A 65 16.75 2.67 0.20
CA MET A 65 16.59 3.47 1.42
C MET A 65 17.91 4.04 1.95
N ARG A 66 19.01 3.84 1.22
CA ARG A 66 20.32 4.34 1.62
C ARG A 66 20.40 5.85 1.40
N ALA A 67 20.97 6.57 2.37
CA ALA A 67 21.16 8.02 2.33
C ALA A 67 21.82 8.51 1.03
N LEU A 68 22.91 7.87 0.60
CA LEU A 68 23.61 8.23 -0.64
C LEU A 68 22.71 8.14 -1.88
N THR A 69 21.94 7.06 -2.04
CA THR A 69 21.02 6.89 -3.17
C THR A 69 19.94 7.96 -3.17
N ASN A 70 19.39 8.26 -1.98
CA ASN A 70 18.35 9.27 -1.82
C ASN A 70 18.90 10.69 -2.07
N TYR A 71 20.12 10.98 -1.62
CA TYR A 71 20.82 12.23 -1.89
C TYR A 71 21.07 12.43 -3.39
N LEU A 72 21.60 11.40 -4.08
CA LEU A 72 21.83 11.46 -5.52
C LEU A 72 20.54 11.71 -6.30
N ARG A 73 19.44 11.04 -5.91
CA ARG A 73 18.12 11.25 -6.50
C ARG A 73 17.59 12.69 -6.28
N LEU A 74 17.82 13.25 -5.10
CA LEU A 74 17.45 14.64 -4.82
C LEU A 74 18.31 15.62 -5.63
N ASN A 75 19.62 15.35 -5.71
CA ASN A 75 20.55 16.18 -6.47
C ASN A 75 20.23 16.17 -7.97
N GLU A 76 19.90 15.00 -8.55
CA GLU A 76 19.44 14.88 -9.93
C GLU A 76 18.16 15.70 -10.18
N ALA A 77 17.20 15.65 -9.26
CA ALA A 77 15.98 16.47 -9.35
C ALA A 77 16.28 17.99 -9.28
N PHE A 78 17.28 18.37 -8.48
CA PHE A 78 17.71 19.76 -8.34
C PHE A 78 18.41 20.26 -9.61
N GLU A 79 19.36 19.48 -10.16
CA GLU A 79 20.05 19.81 -11.40
C GLU A 79 19.10 19.82 -12.61
N ALA A 80 18.19 18.85 -12.72
CA ALA A 80 17.16 18.86 -13.76
C ALA A 80 16.26 20.10 -13.72
N GLN A 81 16.01 20.65 -12.52
CA GLN A 81 15.27 21.88 -12.34
C GLN A 81 16.09 23.11 -12.76
N LYS A 82 17.41 23.10 -12.49
CA LYS A 82 18.36 24.16 -12.88
C LYS A 82 18.54 24.22 -14.39
N THR A 83 18.70 23.08 -15.07
CA THR A 83 18.83 23.03 -16.55
C THR A 83 17.57 23.53 -17.27
N LYS A 84 16.38 23.25 -16.72
CA LYS A 84 15.10 23.68 -17.31
C LYS A 84 14.76 25.15 -17.11
N ARG A 85 15.45 25.86 -16.20
CA ARG A 85 15.18 27.26 -15.89
C ARG A 85 16.50 28.01 -15.77
N SER A 86 16.88 28.69 -16.85
CA SER A 86 18.16 29.37 -17.03
C SER A 86 18.47 30.52 -16.06
N SER A 87 17.62 30.88 -15.08
CA SER A 87 17.86 32.12 -14.31
C SER A 87 17.00 32.33 -13.04
N SER A 88 16.49 31.31 -12.36
CA SER A 88 15.76 31.55 -11.08
C SER A 88 16.69 31.44 -9.87
N PRO A 89 16.66 32.39 -8.91
CA PRO A 89 17.55 32.36 -7.74
C PRO A 89 17.38 31.07 -6.93
N GLN A 90 18.50 30.50 -6.49
CA GLN A 90 18.56 29.46 -5.47
C GLN A 90 17.84 29.97 -4.22
N GLY A 91 16.66 29.43 -3.93
CA GLY A 91 15.82 29.90 -2.83
C GLY A 91 14.94 28.80 -2.28
N SER A 92 14.26 29.07 -1.16
CA SER A 92 13.39 28.11 -0.47
C SER A 92 12.35 27.43 -1.38
N ARG A 93 11.83 28.15 -2.39
CA ARG A 93 10.88 27.62 -3.37
C ARG A 93 11.50 26.60 -4.33
N SER A 94 12.77 26.76 -4.72
CA SER A 94 13.42 25.80 -5.62
C SER A 94 13.71 24.48 -4.90
N ILE A 95 14.13 24.56 -3.64
CA ILE A 95 14.35 23.39 -2.76
C ILE A 95 13.02 22.65 -2.54
N TRP A 96 11.96 23.35 -2.15
CA TRP A 96 10.64 22.74 -1.96
C TRP A 96 10.16 22.00 -3.21
N ARG A 97 10.37 22.58 -4.39
CA ARG A 97 9.96 21.97 -5.65
C ARG A 97 10.80 20.74 -6.01
N ALA A 98 12.10 20.76 -5.75
CA ALA A 98 12.97 19.60 -5.95
C ALA A 98 12.57 18.44 -5.02
N LEU A 99 12.27 18.74 -3.74
CA LEU A 99 11.78 17.75 -2.78
C LEU A 99 10.44 17.15 -3.25
N CYS A 100 9.49 17.99 -3.66
CA CYS A 100 8.22 17.54 -4.24
C CYS A 100 8.41 16.72 -5.53
N CYS A 101 9.41 17.03 -6.36
CA CYS A 101 9.68 16.29 -7.59
C CYS A 101 10.29 14.90 -7.29
N ALA A 102 11.25 14.84 -6.36
CA ALA A 102 11.95 13.61 -5.99
C ALA A 102 11.07 12.65 -5.18
N PHE A 103 10.33 13.18 -4.20
CA PHE A 103 9.58 12.40 -3.20
C PHE A 103 8.04 12.54 -3.30
N GLY A 104 7.53 13.35 -4.23
CA GLY A 104 6.08 13.57 -4.37
C GLY A 104 5.31 12.34 -4.86
N ARG A 105 5.90 11.49 -5.73
CA ARG A 105 5.21 10.29 -6.24
C ARG A 105 4.82 9.31 -5.10
N PRO A 106 5.74 8.92 -4.20
CA PRO A 106 5.36 8.14 -3.01
C PRO A 106 4.35 8.84 -2.10
N LEU A 107 4.46 10.15 -1.88
CA LEU A 107 3.50 10.90 -1.05
C LEU A 107 2.10 10.91 -1.64
N LEU A 108 1.98 11.10 -2.96
CA LEU A 108 0.70 11.02 -3.65
C LEU A 108 0.08 9.63 -3.50
N LEU A 109 0.89 8.57 -3.65
CA LEU A 109 0.42 7.20 -3.44
C LEU A 109 -0.10 6.98 -2.02
N SER A 110 0.63 7.48 -1.00
CA SER A 110 0.19 7.47 0.39
C SER A 110 -1.15 8.18 0.59
N SER A 111 -1.32 9.36 -0.01
CA SER A 111 -2.56 10.13 0.04
C SER A 111 -3.72 9.41 -0.64
N THR A 112 -3.48 8.75 -1.78
CA THR A 112 -4.52 7.93 -2.45
C THR A 112 -4.98 6.79 -1.55
N PHE A 113 -4.06 6.07 -0.90
CA PHE A 113 -4.43 5.01 0.05
C PHE A 113 -5.19 5.55 1.26
N ARG A 114 -4.83 6.74 1.76
CA ARG A 114 -5.58 7.41 2.84
C ARG A 114 -7.01 7.67 2.42
N ILE A 115 -7.22 8.32 1.28
CA ILE A 115 -8.56 8.66 0.78
C ILE A 115 -9.40 7.40 0.58
N LEU A 116 -8.82 6.33 0.01
CA LEU A 116 -9.51 5.05 -0.12
C LEU A 116 -9.90 4.47 1.24
N ALA A 117 -9.00 4.50 2.23
CA ALA A 117 -9.31 4.04 3.57
C ALA A 117 -10.44 4.86 4.23
N ASP A 118 -10.45 6.18 4.03
CA ASP A 118 -11.51 7.05 4.56
C ASP A 118 -12.87 6.74 3.91
N LEU A 119 -12.89 6.54 2.58
CA LEU A 119 -14.08 6.09 1.85
C LEU A 119 -14.62 4.75 2.36
N LEU A 120 -13.74 3.77 2.56
CA LEU A 120 -14.12 2.48 3.15
C LEU A 120 -14.57 2.63 4.62
N GLY A 121 -14.07 3.62 5.33
CA GLY A 121 -14.50 3.95 6.69
C GLY A 121 -15.96 4.38 6.76
N PHE A 122 -16.46 5.10 5.74
CA PHE A 122 -17.88 5.44 5.65
C PHE A 122 -18.78 4.25 5.35
N ALA A 123 -18.25 3.17 4.75
CA ALA A 123 -19.01 1.95 4.52
C ALA A 123 -19.44 1.27 5.84
N GLY A 124 -18.70 1.48 6.94
CA GLY A 124 -19.01 0.94 8.26
C GLY A 124 -20.41 1.35 8.75
N PRO A 125 -20.66 2.64 9.00
CA PRO A 125 -21.97 3.15 9.40
C PRO A 125 -23.09 2.82 8.41
N LEU A 126 -22.81 2.85 7.10
CA LEU A 126 -23.79 2.53 6.06
C LEU A 126 -24.23 1.06 6.12
N CYS A 127 -23.29 0.12 6.29
CA CYS A 127 -23.61 -1.30 6.45
C CYS A 127 -24.37 -1.55 7.76
N ILE A 128 -23.98 -0.90 8.87
CA ILE A 128 -24.68 -1.05 10.15
C ILE A 128 -26.12 -0.56 10.04
N SER A 129 -26.33 0.63 9.45
CA SER A 129 -27.67 1.20 9.22
C SER A 129 -28.53 0.26 8.37
N GLY A 130 -27.97 -0.30 7.29
CA GLY A 130 -28.67 -1.28 6.47
C GLY A 130 -29.03 -2.56 7.23
N ILE A 131 -28.11 -3.12 8.03
CA ILE A 131 -28.37 -4.31 8.85
C ILE A 131 -29.51 -4.04 9.83
N VAL A 132 -29.47 -2.93 10.58
CA VAL A 132 -30.49 -2.55 11.55
C VAL A 132 -31.86 -2.36 10.88
N HIS A 133 -31.88 -1.68 9.74
CA HIS A 133 -33.11 -1.48 8.96
C HIS A 133 -33.72 -2.81 8.47
N ASN A 134 -32.88 -3.75 8.04
CA ASN A 134 -33.33 -5.06 7.57
C ASN A 134 -33.88 -5.95 8.71
N VAL A 135 -33.23 -5.91 9.89
CA VAL A 135 -33.71 -6.63 11.09
C VAL A 135 -35.02 -6.02 11.61
N GLY A 136 -35.13 -4.70 11.62
CA GLY A 136 -36.32 -3.99 12.11
C GLY A 136 -37.58 -4.17 11.25
N LYS A 137 -37.43 -4.47 9.95
CA LYS A 137 -38.56 -4.61 9.02
C LYS A 137 -39.25 -5.99 9.06
N GLY A 138 -38.74 -6.91 9.87
CA GLY A 138 -39.22 -8.29 9.95
C GLY A 138 -38.86 -9.09 8.69
N ASN A 139 -38.67 -10.40 8.85
CA ASN A 139 -38.28 -11.37 7.82
C ASN A 139 -39.37 -11.56 6.72
N ASN A 140 -39.81 -10.49 6.08
CA ASN A 140 -40.66 -10.54 4.91
C ASN A 140 -39.83 -11.19 3.81
N THR A 141 -40.17 -12.45 3.51
CA THR A 141 -39.51 -13.31 2.53
C THR A 141 -39.02 -12.52 1.33
N ILE A 142 -37.70 -12.36 1.21
CA ILE A 142 -37.04 -11.78 0.03
C ILE A 142 -37.32 -12.74 -1.11
N ARG A 143 -38.45 -12.55 -1.81
CA ARG A 143 -38.79 -13.29 -3.01
C ARG A 143 -38.10 -12.58 -4.16
N PRO A 144 -37.12 -13.20 -4.85
CA PRO A 144 -36.50 -12.61 -6.03
C PRO A 144 -37.58 -12.29 -7.07
N GLN A 145 -37.78 -11.00 -7.35
CA GLN A 145 -38.90 -10.54 -8.20
C GLN A 145 -38.64 -10.68 -9.70
N THR A 146 -37.39 -10.96 -10.12
CA THR A 146 -37.02 -11.02 -11.53
C THR A 146 -36.55 -12.42 -11.93
N LYS A 147 -37.44 -13.18 -12.60
CA LYS A 147 -37.08 -14.40 -13.33
C LYS A 147 -36.79 -14.02 -14.78
N ILE A 148 -35.56 -14.26 -15.23
CA ILE A 148 -35.17 -14.13 -16.64
C ILE A 148 -34.65 -15.51 -17.07
N LEU A 149 -35.26 -16.11 -18.10
CA LEU A 149 -34.91 -17.45 -18.61
C LEU A 149 -34.83 -18.55 -17.52
N GLY A 150 -35.74 -18.53 -16.53
CA GLY A 150 -35.79 -19.57 -15.49
C GLY A 150 -34.70 -19.46 -14.41
N VAL A 151 -33.78 -18.48 -14.52
CA VAL A 151 -32.82 -18.14 -13.48
C VAL A 151 -33.37 -17.01 -12.62
N PHE A 152 -33.26 -17.16 -11.30
CA PHE A 152 -33.62 -16.10 -10.35
C PHE A 152 -32.51 -15.06 -10.32
N PHE A 153 -32.80 -13.85 -10.76
CA PHE A 153 -31.92 -12.70 -10.57
C PHE A 153 -32.33 -11.98 -9.29
N ILE A 154 -31.37 -11.74 -8.40
CA ILE A 154 -31.54 -10.88 -7.24
C ILE A 154 -31.23 -9.44 -7.67
N SER A 155 -32.13 -8.51 -7.37
CA SER A 155 -31.88 -7.09 -7.62
C SER A 155 -30.75 -6.57 -6.72
N SER A 156 -29.94 -5.62 -7.19
CA SER A 156 -28.86 -5.00 -6.39
C SER A 156 -29.37 -4.42 -5.06
N GLN A 157 -30.62 -3.92 -5.06
CA GLN A 157 -31.26 -3.41 -3.84
C GLN A 157 -31.64 -4.54 -2.87
N GLU A 158 -32.12 -5.68 -3.37
CA GLU A 158 -32.43 -6.86 -2.57
C GLU A 158 -31.16 -7.53 -2.02
N PHE A 159 -30.08 -7.53 -2.80
CA PHE A 159 -28.76 -8.03 -2.39
C PHE A 159 -28.20 -7.24 -1.20
N LEU A 160 -28.23 -5.90 -1.29
CA LEU A 160 -27.79 -5.01 -0.21
C LEU A 160 -28.81 -4.91 0.94
N SER A 161 -30.03 -5.42 0.76
CA SER A 161 -31.03 -5.56 1.82
C SER A 161 -30.90 -6.88 2.60
N ASN A 162 -29.94 -7.74 2.26
CA ASN A 162 -29.69 -8.94 3.03
C ASN A 162 -28.66 -8.66 4.15
N ALA A 163 -29.06 -8.85 5.40
CA ALA A 163 -28.22 -8.57 6.57
C ALA A 163 -26.91 -9.38 6.58
N TYR A 164 -26.92 -10.64 6.13
CA TYR A 164 -25.72 -11.48 6.07
C TYR A 164 -24.74 -10.99 5.01
N VAL A 165 -25.25 -10.63 3.82
CA VAL A 165 -24.43 -10.04 2.75
C VAL A 165 -23.78 -8.75 3.21
N LEU A 166 -24.56 -7.88 3.89
CA LEU A 166 -24.06 -6.62 4.41
C LEU A 166 -23.02 -6.80 5.53
N ALA A 167 -23.17 -7.84 6.38
CA ALA A 167 -22.18 -8.19 7.39
C ALA A 167 -20.86 -8.70 6.78
N VAL A 168 -20.92 -9.53 5.74
CA VAL A 168 -19.74 -10.00 5.01
C VAL A 168 -19.07 -8.84 4.27
N LEU A 169 -19.85 -7.96 3.64
CA LEU A 169 -19.35 -6.75 2.99
C LEU A 169 -18.66 -5.83 3.99
N LEU A 170 -19.26 -5.63 5.17
CA LEU A 170 -18.67 -4.87 6.27
C LEU A 170 -17.33 -5.47 6.70
N PHE A 171 -17.25 -6.79 6.87
CA PHE A 171 -16.01 -7.47 7.22
C PHE A 171 -14.89 -7.18 6.22
N PHE A 172 -15.15 -7.33 4.91
CA PHE A 172 -14.16 -7.03 3.88
C PHE A 172 -13.82 -5.55 3.81
N ALA A 173 -14.81 -4.65 3.91
CA ALA A 173 -14.60 -3.22 3.92
C ALA A 173 -13.68 -2.80 5.08
N LEU A 174 -13.90 -3.33 6.29
CA LEU A 174 -13.05 -3.07 7.44
C LEU A 174 -11.63 -3.63 7.26
N LEU A 175 -11.50 -4.85 6.73
CA LEU A 175 -10.21 -5.47 6.48
C LEU A 175 -9.39 -4.65 5.47
N LEU A 176 -9.99 -4.24 4.35
CA LEU A 176 -9.34 -3.40 3.35
C LEU A 176 -9.04 -2.01 3.90
N GLN A 177 -9.97 -1.39 4.64
CA GLN A 177 -9.78 -0.09 5.27
C GLN A 177 -8.52 -0.10 6.16
N ARG A 178 -8.43 -1.06 7.08
CA ARG A 178 -7.29 -1.16 8.01
C ARG A 178 -5.99 -1.42 7.26
N THR A 179 -6.03 -2.24 6.22
CA THR A 179 -4.84 -2.56 5.41
C THR A 179 -4.35 -1.34 4.63
N PHE A 180 -5.24 -0.62 3.94
CA PHE A 180 -4.86 0.60 3.21
C PHE A 180 -4.39 1.72 4.12
N LEU A 181 -5.01 1.85 5.31
CA LEU A 181 -4.58 2.82 6.30
C LEU A 181 -3.15 2.54 6.78
N GLN A 182 -2.83 1.28 7.09
CA GLN A 182 -1.47 0.86 7.47
C GLN A 182 -0.47 1.04 6.32
N ALA A 183 -0.86 0.73 5.08
CA ALA A 183 -0.02 0.95 3.90
C ALA A 183 0.27 2.45 3.67
N SER A 184 -0.75 3.31 3.83
CA SER A 184 -0.61 4.77 3.76
C SER A 184 0.40 5.27 4.80
N TYR A 185 0.24 4.89 6.07
CA TYR A 185 1.17 5.28 7.13
C TYR A 185 2.60 4.85 6.82
N TYR A 186 2.79 3.60 6.38
CA TYR A 186 4.12 3.10 6.03
C TYR A 186 4.77 3.89 4.90
N VAL A 187 4.06 4.13 3.78
CA VAL A 187 4.63 4.89 2.65
C VAL A 187 4.97 6.33 3.05
N ALA A 188 4.14 6.97 3.87
CA ALA A 188 4.42 8.30 4.40
C ALA A 188 5.69 8.32 5.27
N ILE A 189 5.81 7.36 6.19
CA ILE A 189 6.97 7.25 7.11
C ILE A 189 8.24 6.90 6.33
N GLU A 190 8.17 5.93 5.42
CA GLU A 190 9.28 5.53 4.54
C GLU A 190 9.81 6.72 3.73
N THR A 191 8.89 7.51 3.14
CA THR A 191 9.28 8.72 2.41
C THR A 191 9.91 9.75 3.34
N GLY A 192 9.37 9.96 4.55
CA GLY A 192 9.93 10.87 5.53
C GLY A 192 11.33 10.49 5.99
N ILE A 193 11.59 9.19 6.19
CA ILE A 193 12.92 8.66 6.53
C ILE A 193 13.89 8.87 5.36
N ASN A 194 13.47 8.56 4.13
CA ASN A 194 14.31 8.75 2.95
C ASN A 194 14.63 10.24 2.71
N LEU A 195 13.66 11.13 2.96
CA LEU A 195 13.86 12.57 2.93
C LEU A 195 14.89 13.02 3.97
N ARG A 196 14.76 12.55 5.22
CA ARG A 196 15.72 12.84 6.29
C ARG A 196 17.13 12.35 5.98
N GLY A 197 17.27 11.24 5.27
CA GLY A 197 18.58 10.73 4.83
C GLY A 197 19.15 11.42 3.59
N ALA A 198 18.33 12.17 2.85
CA ALA A 198 18.75 12.89 1.65
C ALA A 198 19.19 14.34 1.91
N ILE A 199 18.70 14.93 3.00
CA ILE A 199 19.04 16.27 3.49
C ILE A 199 20.27 16.17 4.38
#